data_AF-A0A5J4Y2G2-F1
#
_entry.id   AF-A0A5J4Y2G2-F1
#
_cell.length_a   1.000
_cell.length_b   1.000
_cell.length_c   1.000
_cell.angle_alpha   90.00
_cell.angle_beta   90.00
_cell.angle_gamma   90.00
#
_symmetry.space_group_name_H-M   'P 1'
#
loop_
_entity.id
_entity.type
_entity.pdbx_description
1 polymer ?
#
loop_
_entity_poly.entity_id
_entity_poly.type
_entity_poly.pdbx_seq_one_letter_code
_entity_poly.pdbx_strand_id
1 'polypeptide(L)'
;MESSLSDLQFSVSEFEQAGLLPDLHDDEFSRARASPTPNAVDGVASGVESTSDQSGKLPQDRGLARTNLVENQLASILTELQELRIQKQQLEQELQQAQGSRALPTNQSVAHGETEDVENADSDPDVAPSLTISIQGRRQQVTAEDILTMPAEQYAMLWTAYTTELKSCLQLCANARSPAEESRLNQLTFETIMLRDNRLKTDVDSARFMSSEPASFFAELLTLLSLSADQIQDLMLLRRLFIVKRCLLGSQRARLVARMQEPSPDLISDALKASCVAGELGNNAAQDRQLFHRFTWGVYCGILSAKQSAEVIVHAGPQQCMIPSLLTYIARQKGFPSIQHIKDTADGIAIADEWAHVWRYTEAVNPYVTKHVDYMPIHQHKQAAASLY
;
A
#
# COMPACT_ATOMS: atom_id res chain seq x y z
N MET A 1 -22.80 12.51 22.15
CA MET A 1 -21.65 11.58 21.97
C MET A 1 -22.16 10.28 21.34
N GLU A 2 -22.76 10.36 20.15
CA GLU A 2 -23.29 9.21 19.39
C GLU A 2 -22.84 9.25 17.91
N SER A 3 -21.69 9.87 17.65
CA SER A 3 -21.18 10.18 16.30
C SER A 3 -19.87 9.44 15.97
N SER A 4 -19.69 8.20 16.45
CA SER A 4 -18.39 7.50 16.27
C SER A 4 -18.49 6.04 15.80
N LEU A 5 -19.68 5.56 15.41
CA LEU A 5 -19.85 4.19 14.89
C LEU A 5 -20.36 4.16 13.44
N SER A 6 -20.79 5.28 12.88
CA SER A 6 -21.14 5.41 11.46
C SER A 6 -19.92 5.51 10.54
N ASP A 7 -18.76 5.90 11.05
CA ASP A 7 -17.50 5.98 10.29
C ASP A 7 -16.79 4.61 10.16
N LEU A 8 -17.36 3.56 10.75
CA LEU A 8 -16.87 2.17 10.67
C LEU A 8 -17.75 1.28 9.78
N GLN A 9 -18.75 1.83 9.08
CA GLN A 9 -19.33 1.21 7.89
C GLN A 9 -18.35 1.33 6.72
N PHE A 10 -17.16 0.72 6.89
CA PHE A 10 -16.19 0.52 5.83
C PHE A 10 -16.79 -0.50 4.86
N SER A 11 -17.23 -0.02 3.70
CA SER A 11 -18.04 -0.83 2.79
C SER A 11 -17.17 -1.82 2.03
N VAL A 12 -17.52 -3.10 2.11
CA VAL A 12 -17.06 -4.14 1.18
C VAL A 12 -17.32 -3.73 -0.28
N SER A 13 -18.32 -2.85 -0.53
CA SER A 13 -18.66 -2.33 -1.85
C SER A 13 -17.69 -1.29 -2.44
N GLU A 14 -16.77 -0.72 -1.64
CA GLU A 14 -15.84 0.32 -2.14
C GLU A 14 -14.61 -0.25 -2.86
N PHE A 15 -14.30 -1.53 -2.66
CA PHE A 15 -13.26 -2.24 -3.43
C PHE A 15 -13.81 -2.88 -4.72
N GLU A 16 -15.14 -3.05 -4.82
CA GLU A 16 -15.81 -3.63 -5.99
C GLU A 16 -15.89 -2.65 -7.17
N GLN A 17 -15.96 -1.34 -6.91
CA GLN A 17 -16.12 -0.30 -7.95
C GLN A 17 -14.81 0.11 -8.66
N ALA A 18 -13.64 -0.37 -8.23
CA ALA A 18 -12.35 0.00 -8.82
C ALA A 18 -11.99 -0.73 -10.14
N GLY A 19 -12.93 -1.45 -10.76
CA GLY A 19 -12.74 -2.08 -12.09
C GLY A 19 -11.66 -3.18 -12.18
N LEU A 20 -11.04 -3.56 -11.05
CA LEU A 20 -10.07 -4.66 -10.94
C LEU A 20 -10.70 -5.97 -10.42
N LEU A 21 -12.01 -5.95 -10.18
CA LEU A 21 -12.91 -7.09 -10.01
C LEU A 21 -14.07 -6.88 -11.01
N PRO A 22 -14.24 -7.73 -12.04
CA PRO A 22 -15.50 -7.73 -12.78
C PRO A 22 -16.59 -8.32 -11.88
N ASP A 23 -17.77 -7.69 -11.93
CA ASP A 23 -19.06 -8.05 -11.33
C ASP A 23 -19.12 -9.40 -10.61
N LEU A 24 -19.08 -9.36 -9.28
CA LEU A 24 -19.75 -10.35 -8.44
C LEU A 24 -21.17 -9.85 -8.17
N HIS A 25 -22.05 -9.96 -9.17
CA HIS A 25 -23.47 -9.76 -8.96
C HIS A 25 -24.06 -10.92 -8.11
N ASP A 26 -24.47 -10.57 -6.89
CA ASP A 26 -25.73 -10.89 -6.19
C ASP A 26 -26.22 -12.33 -5.90
N ASP A 27 -25.61 -13.40 -6.39
CA ASP A 27 -26.23 -14.74 -6.20
C ASP A 27 -25.89 -15.45 -4.87
N GLU A 28 -24.81 -15.10 -4.18
CA GLU A 28 -24.47 -15.74 -2.89
C GLU A 28 -25.02 -15.02 -1.65
N PHE A 29 -25.21 -13.69 -1.69
CA PHE A 29 -25.80 -12.95 -0.57
C PHE A 29 -27.33 -13.07 -0.49
N SER A 30 -27.99 -13.45 -1.58
CA SER A 30 -29.46 -13.65 -1.62
C SER A 30 -29.92 -14.96 -0.97
N ARG A 31 -29.02 -15.92 -0.71
CA ARG A 31 -29.38 -17.20 -0.04
C ARG A 31 -29.32 -17.18 1.49
N ALA A 32 -28.76 -16.14 2.10
CA ALA A 32 -28.63 -16.05 3.57
C ALA A 32 -29.79 -15.29 4.26
N ARG A 33 -30.80 -14.79 3.52
CA ARG A 33 -31.96 -14.06 4.05
C ARG A 33 -33.27 -14.87 4.06
N ALA A 34 -33.20 -16.18 4.28
CA ALA A 34 -34.36 -16.95 4.71
C ALA A 34 -34.45 -16.91 6.24
N SER A 35 -35.11 -15.88 6.77
CA SER A 35 -35.44 -15.76 8.19
C SER A 35 -36.31 -16.95 8.65
N PRO A 36 -36.05 -17.54 9.82
CA PRO A 36 -36.96 -18.51 10.40
C PRO A 36 -38.20 -17.78 10.95
N THR A 37 -39.37 -18.28 10.58
CA THR A 37 -40.67 -17.88 11.13
C THR A 37 -40.73 -18.11 12.64
N PRO A 38 -41.22 -17.14 13.45
CA PRO A 38 -41.40 -17.33 14.88
C PRO A 38 -42.67 -18.15 15.12
N ASN A 39 -42.49 -19.38 15.62
CA ASN A 39 -43.58 -20.15 16.20
C ASN A 39 -43.89 -19.61 17.60
N ALA A 40 -45.12 -19.14 17.74
CA ALA A 40 -45.78 -18.89 19.02
C ALA A 40 -45.87 -20.18 19.84
N VAL A 41 -45.53 -20.09 21.13
CA VAL A 41 -45.99 -21.06 22.13
C VAL A 41 -46.42 -20.27 23.37
N ASP A 42 -47.73 -20.17 23.52
CA ASP A 42 -48.41 -19.87 24.77
C ASP A 42 -48.21 -21.01 25.79
N GLY A 43 -48.16 -20.65 27.08
CA GLY A 43 -48.93 -21.40 28.06
C GLY A 43 -48.25 -21.90 29.36
N VAL A 44 -48.72 -21.30 30.46
CA VAL A 44 -49.19 -21.96 31.70
C VAL A 44 -48.20 -22.24 32.86
N ALA A 45 -48.27 -21.34 33.84
CA ALA A 45 -48.64 -21.48 35.27
C ALA A 45 -47.92 -22.41 36.28
N SER A 46 -47.63 -21.77 37.43
CA SER A 46 -47.88 -22.17 38.84
C SER A 46 -47.01 -23.19 39.59
N GLY A 47 -46.73 -22.84 40.87
CA GLY A 47 -46.29 -23.73 41.98
C GLY A 47 -44.95 -23.29 42.60
N VAL A 48 -44.86 -22.38 43.58
CA VAL A 48 -45.15 -22.46 45.04
C VAL A 48 -44.18 -23.37 45.84
N GLU A 49 -43.74 -22.83 46.99
CA GLU A 49 -43.02 -23.41 48.16
C GLU A 49 -41.49 -23.26 48.15
N SER A 50 -40.90 -22.29 48.85
CA SER A 50 -40.72 -22.16 50.32
C SER A 50 -39.83 -23.25 50.91
N THR A 51 -38.62 -22.89 51.34
CA THR A 51 -38.11 -23.01 52.72
C THR A 51 -36.59 -22.79 52.78
N SER A 52 -36.14 -22.39 53.98
CA SER A 52 -34.76 -22.37 54.49
C SER A 52 -34.06 -21.01 54.53
N ASP A 53 -34.55 -20.18 55.45
CA ASP A 53 -33.73 -19.39 56.37
C ASP A 53 -32.58 -20.23 56.96
N GLN A 54 -31.34 -19.78 56.80
CA GLN A 54 -30.28 -19.79 57.83
C GLN A 54 -28.96 -19.16 57.32
N SER A 55 -28.30 -18.42 58.22
CA SER A 55 -26.95 -17.82 58.12
C SER A 55 -26.79 -16.62 57.18
N GLY A 56 -26.78 -15.36 57.61
CA GLY A 56 -26.28 -14.82 58.89
C GLY A 56 -24.86 -14.25 58.73
N LYS A 57 -24.77 -13.07 58.10
CA LYS A 57 -23.63 -12.12 58.08
C LYS A 57 -22.25 -12.67 57.64
N LEU A 58 -21.94 -12.55 56.33
CA LEU A 58 -20.61 -12.18 55.77
C LEU A 58 -20.58 -12.45 54.24
N PRO A 59 -20.93 -11.46 53.40
CA PRO A 59 -20.12 -11.24 52.19
C PRO A 59 -19.98 -9.75 51.80
N GLN A 60 -20.11 -8.81 52.74
CA GLN A 60 -19.96 -7.38 52.44
C GLN A 60 -18.48 -6.98 52.26
N ASP A 61 -17.57 -7.58 53.03
CA ASP A 61 -16.14 -7.28 52.98
C ASP A 61 -15.43 -7.73 51.69
N ARG A 62 -15.95 -8.77 51.01
CA ARG A 62 -15.38 -9.25 49.74
C ARG A 62 -15.70 -8.33 48.56
N GLY A 63 -16.84 -7.62 48.62
CA GLY A 63 -17.20 -6.61 47.61
C GLY A 63 -16.28 -5.39 47.70
N LEU A 64 -16.06 -4.89 48.92
CA LEU A 64 -15.19 -3.74 49.18
C LEU A 64 -13.71 -4.02 48.84
N ALA A 65 -13.22 -5.23 49.10
CA ALA A 65 -11.86 -5.61 48.73
C ALA A 65 -11.65 -5.63 47.20
N ARG A 66 -12.67 -6.05 46.43
CA ARG A 66 -12.62 -6.05 44.96
C ARG A 66 -12.71 -4.64 44.38
N THR A 67 -13.57 -3.78 44.90
CA THR A 67 -13.64 -2.38 44.45
C THR A 67 -12.34 -1.64 44.74
N ASN A 68 -11.77 -1.81 45.93
CA ASN A 68 -10.48 -1.19 46.26
C ASN A 68 -9.33 -1.71 45.39
N LEU A 69 -9.34 -2.99 45.02
CA LEU A 69 -8.33 -3.55 44.11
C LEU A 69 -8.45 -2.95 42.71
N VAL A 70 -9.67 -2.82 42.18
CA VAL A 70 -9.91 -2.21 40.86
C VAL A 70 -9.56 -0.73 40.88
N GLU A 71 -9.92 0.02 41.93
CA GLU A 71 -9.56 1.43 42.09
C GLU A 71 -8.04 1.62 42.15
N ASN A 72 -7.31 0.77 42.88
CA ASN A 72 -5.85 0.81 42.93
C ASN A 72 -5.21 0.49 41.58
N GLN A 73 -5.73 -0.49 40.84
CA GLN A 73 -5.26 -0.80 39.49
C GLN A 73 -5.51 0.36 38.53
N LEU A 74 -6.67 1.01 38.63
CA LEU A 74 -7.04 2.14 37.79
C LEU A 74 -6.15 3.36 38.10
N ALA A 75 -5.89 3.63 39.38
CA ALA A 75 -4.93 4.65 39.80
C ALA A 75 -3.52 4.37 39.29
N SER A 76 -3.05 3.12 39.36
CA SER A 76 -1.74 2.70 38.84
C SER A 76 -1.62 2.90 37.32
N ILE A 77 -2.66 2.52 36.56
CA ILE A 77 -2.67 2.71 35.10
C ILE A 77 -2.70 4.20 34.76
N LEU A 78 -3.45 5.01 35.50
CA LEU A 78 -3.48 6.47 35.28
C LEU A 78 -2.11 7.11 35.54
N THR A 79 -1.39 6.68 36.57
CA THR A 79 -0.02 7.18 36.83
C THR A 79 0.94 6.79 35.71
N GLU A 80 0.87 5.54 35.21
CA GLU A 80 1.71 5.07 34.11
C GLU A 80 1.40 5.82 32.79
N LEU A 81 0.12 6.07 32.51
CA LEU A 81 -0.30 6.87 31.35
C LEU A 81 0.20 8.32 31.43
N GLN A 82 0.22 8.90 32.63
CA GLN A 82 0.74 10.24 32.85
C GLN A 82 2.27 10.29 32.67
N GLU A 83 2.99 9.29 33.18
CA GLU A 83 4.43 9.18 33.01
C GLU A 83 4.82 9.02 31.53
N LEU A 84 4.13 8.16 30.79
CA LEU A 84 4.33 8.00 29.34
C LEU A 84 4.03 9.28 28.55
N ARG A 85 3.02 10.07 28.96
CA ARG A 85 2.75 11.39 28.35
C ARG A 85 3.89 12.39 28.58
N ILE A 86 4.46 12.39 29.79
CA ILE A 86 5.60 13.26 30.12
C ILE A 86 6.82 12.83 29.30
N GLN A 87 7.13 11.53 29.23
CA GLN A 87 8.24 11.01 28.41
C GLN A 87 8.07 11.36 26.93
N LYS A 88 6.85 11.19 26.38
CA LYS A 88 6.55 11.59 25.01
C LYS A 88 6.81 13.08 24.77
N GLN A 89 6.35 13.96 25.67
CA GLN A 89 6.59 15.40 25.54
C GLN A 89 8.08 15.76 25.62
N GLN A 90 8.86 15.07 26.46
CA GLN A 90 10.30 15.25 26.55
C GLN A 90 10.99 14.87 25.24
N LEU A 91 10.67 13.70 24.68
CA LEU A 91 11.22 13.26 23.39
C LEU A 91 10.84 14.21 22.24
N GLU A 92 9.59 14.70 22.21
CA GLU A 92 9.17 15.69 21.21
C GLU A 92 9.96 17.02 21.34
N GLN A 93 10.25 17.47 22.56
CA GLN A 93 11.09 18.65 22.79
C GLN A 93 12.55 18.42 22.37
N GLU A 94 13.13 17.26 22.68
CA GLU A 94 14.49 16.90 22.24
C GLU A 94 14.60 16.88 20.72
N LEU A 95 13.59 16.32 20.04
CA LEU A 95 13.54 16.25 18.59
C LEU A 95 13.43 17.66 17.98
N GLN A 96 12.61 18.54 18.56
CA GLN A 96 12.51 19.95 18.13
C GLN A 96 13.83 20.72 18.35
N GLN A 97 14.54 20.49 19.46
CA GLN A 97 15.84 21.12 19.71
C GLN A 97 16.92 20.62 18.73
N ALA A 98 16.93 19.34 18.42
CA ALA A 98 17.81 18.75 17.41
C ALA A 98 17.53 19.31 16.01
N GLN A 99 16.25 19.49 15.65
CA GLN A 99 15.85 20.08 14.37
C GLN A 99 16.19 21.58 14.29
N GLY A 100 15.99 22.35 15.36
CA GLY A 100 16.32 23.78 15.42
C GLY A 100 17.82 24.09 15.31
N SER A 101 18.67 23.16 15.73
CA SER A 101 20.13 23.28 15.63
C SER A 101 20.67 22.95 14.23
N ARG A 102 19.84 22.43 13.32
CA ARG A 102 20.19 22.08 11.94
C ARG A 102 19.78 23.16 10.92
N ALA A 103 19.62 24.41 11.36
CA ALA A 103 19.52 25.55 10.47
C ALA A 103 20.84 25.71 9.71
N LEU A 104 20.88 25.21 8.47
CA LEU A 104 22.02 25.36 7.56
C LEU A 104 22.38 26.85 7.42
N PRO A 105 23.68 27.20 7.40
CA PRO A 105 24.11 28.52 6.98
C PRO A 105 23.78 28.68 5.50
N THR A 106 22.77 29.50 5.21
CA THR A 106 22.53 30.03 3.87
C THR A 106 23.72 30.91 3.49
N ASN A 107 24.69 30.36 2.77
CA ASN A 107 25.69 31.16 2.07
C ASN A 107 25.81 30.74 0.60
N GLN A 108 25.64 31.79 -0.19
CA GLN A 108 25.80 31.99 -1.62
C GLN A 108 26.99 31.26 -2.26
N SER A 109 26.71 30.61 -3.41
CA SER A 109 27.45 30.69 -4.68
C SER A 109 28.97 30.77 -4.66
N VAL A 110 29.67 29.74 -5.18
CA VAL A 110 30.57 29.84 -6.36
C VAL A 110 30.64 28.47 -7.06
N ALA A 111 30.75 28.55 -8.39
CA ALA A 111 30.83 27.51 -9.40
C ALA A 111 32.01 26.52 -9.29
N HIS A 112 31.91 25.50 -10.16
CA HIS A 112 32.92 24.55 -10.65
C HIS A 112 33.14 23.25 -9.85
N GLY A 113 32.45 22.22 -10.33
CA GLY A 113 33.03 20.96 -10.80
C GLY A 113 33.87 20.16 -9.82
N GLU A 114 33.27 19.11 -9.25
CA GLU A 114 33.81 17.75 -9.25
C GLU A 114 32.75 16.80 -8.68
N THR A 115 32.56 15.69 -9.38
CA THR A 115 31.70 14.56 -9.03
C THR A 115 32.37 13.77 -7.90
N GLU A 116 31.98 14.02 -6.66
CA GLU A 116 32.26 13.12 -5.54
C GLU A 116 31.00 12.33 -5.19
N ASP A 117 31.10 11.02 -5.37
CA ASP A 117 30.15 10.01 -4.92
C ASP A 117 30.03 10.06 -3.39
N VAL A 118 28.89 10.52 -2.89
CA VAL A 118 28.55 10.49 -1.46
C VAL A 118 27.99 9.11 -1.13
N GLU A 119 28.91 8.19 -0.82
CA GLU A 119 28.62 6.96 -0.09
C GLU A 119 28.56 7.27 1.41
N ASN A 120 27.35 7.51 1.94
CA ASN A 120 27.07 7.43 3.37
C ASN A 120 25.67 6.84 3.54
N ALA A 121 25.59 5.51 3.50
CA ALA A 121 24.38 4.73 3.73
C ALA A 121 24.37 4.19 5.16
N ASP A 122 24.17 5.09 6.12
CA ASP A 122 23.72 4.74 7.49
C ASP A 122 22.50 5.60 7.84
N SER A 123 21.57 5.64 6.89
CA SER A 123 20.34 6.43 7.00
C SER A 123 19.34 5.65 7.86
N ASP A 124 19.01 6.26 9.00
CA ASP A 124 17.88 5.90 9.86
C ASP A 124 16.66 5.47 9.02
N PRO A 125 16.13 4.23 9.19
CA PRO A 125 15.04 3.70 8.38
C PRO A 125 13.74 4.52 8.47
N ASP A 126 13.64 5.41 9.46
CA ASP A 126 12.49 6.31 9.63
C ASP A 126 12.60 7.61 8.80
N VAL A 127 13.77 7.93 8.24
CA VAL A 127 13.91 9.11 7.36
C VAL A 127 13.44 8.75 5.96
N ALA A 128 12.20 9.14 5.65
CA ALA A 128 11.64 8.99 4.32
C ALA A 128 12.58 9.59 3.26
N PRO A 129 12.94 8.86 2.19
CA PRO A 129 13.92 9.33 1.21
C PRO A 129 13.44 10.63 0.55
N SER A 130 14.28 11.66 0.59
CA SER A 130 14.00 12.92 -0.09
C SER A 130 14.00 12.71 -1.61
N LEU A 131 12.96 13.17 -2.29
CA LEU A 131 12.91 13.18 -3.75
C LEU A 131 13.67 14.40 -4.27
N THR A 132 14.60 14.18 -5.19
CA THR A 132 15.13 15.29 -6.00
C THR A 132 14.16 15.53 -7.16
N ILE A 133 13.65 16.75 -7.28
CA ILE A 133 12.92 17.22 -8.46
C ILE A 133 13.86 18.05 -9.32
N SER A 134 14.09 17.64 -10.57
CA SER A 134 15.12 18.25 -11.41
C SER A 134 14.60 18.97 -12.67
N ILE A 135 13.32 19.33 -12.76
CA ILE A 135 12.69 19.85 -13.98
C ILE A 135 13.28 21.19 -14.48
N GLN A 136 13.39 21.37 -15.79
CA GLN A 136 13.82 22.62 -16.46
C GLN A 136 15.18 23.14 -15.96
N GLY A 137 16.10 22.23 -15.62
CA GLY A 137 17.42 22.56 -15.11
C GLY A 137 17.42 23.12 -13.68
N ARG A 138 16.27 23.16 -13.00
CA ARG A 138 16.17 23.52 -11.58
C ARG A 138 16.16 22.25 -10.75
N ARG A 139 16.98 22.21 -9.70
CA ARG A 139 17.01 21.11 -8.74
C ARG A 139 16.41 21.57 -7.42
N GLN A 140 15.34 20.91 -6.98
CA GLN A 140 14.68 21.13 -5.70
C GLN A 140 14.60 19.79 -4.97
N GLN A 141 15.01 19.76 -3.70
CA GLN A 141 14.72 18.61 -2.85
C GLN A 141 13.33 18.79 -2.25
N VAL A 142 12.52 17.74 -2.34
CA VAL A 142 11.15 17.69 -1.85
C VAL A 142 11.01 16.42 -1.02
N THR A 143 10.51 16.55 0.20
CA THR A 143 10.31 15.40 1.08
C THR A 143 9.10 14.59 0.61
N ALA A 144 8.99 13.34 1.04
CA ALA A 144 7.78 12.56 0.79
C ALA A 144 6.54 13.31 1.34
N GLU A 145 6.64 13.88 2.55
CA GLU A 145 5.58 14.65 3.21
C GLU A 145 5.12 15.88 2.40
N ASP A 146 6.04 16.61 1.78
CA ASP A 146 5.72 17.73 0.90
C ASP A 146 4.87 17.27 -0.30
N ILE A 147 5.15 16.09 -0.87
CA ILE A 147 4.37 15.52 -1.99
C ILE A 147 2.98 15.07 -1.51
N LEU A 148 2.92 14.47 -0.32
CA LEU A 148 1.68 14.00 0.29
C LEU A 148 0.70 15.14 0.57
N THR A 149 1.24 16.27 1.06
CA THR A 149 0.47 17.47 1.41
C THR A 149 0.28 18.45 0.23
N MET A 150 0.93 18.17 -0.91
CA MET A 150 0.82 19.00 -2.11
C MET A 150 -0.63 19.06 -2.64
N PRO A 151 -1.17 20.27 -2.89
CA PRO A 151 -2.47 20.42 -3.55
C PRO A 151 -2.51 19.71 -4.91
N ALA A 152 -3.68 19.15 -5.26
CA ALA A 152 -3.85 18.38 -6.50
C ALA A 152 -3.46 19.17 -7.76
N GLU A 153 -3.75 20.48 -7.79
CA GLU A 153 -3.37 21.39 -8.90
C GLU A 153 -1.85 21.53 -9.04
N GLN A 154 -1.14 21.69 -7.91
CA GLN A 154 0.33 21.78 -7.91
C GLN A 154 0.97 20.47 -8.35
N TYR A 155 0.43 19.34 -7.89
CA TYR A 155 0.85 18.02 -8.33
C TYR A 155 0.62 17.82 -9.83
N ALA A 156 -0.54 18.21 -10.35
CA ALA A 156 -0.86 18.11 -11.78
C ALA A 156 0.07 18.98 -12.65
N MET A 157 0.40 20.19 -12.20
CA MET A 157 1.40 21.04 -12.87
C MET A 157 2.78 20.39 -12.88
N LEU A 158 3.23 19.88 -11.73
CA LEU A 158 4.51 19.19 -11.59
C LEU A 158 4.58 17.96 -12.50
N TRP A 159 3.54 17.13 -12.49
CA TRP A 159 3.43 15.95 -13.36
C TRP A 159 3.48 16.33 -14.83
N THR A 160 2.74 17.36 -15.24
CA THR A 160 2.71 17.84 -16.63
C THR A 160 4.08 18.34 -17.06
N ALA A 161 4.81 19.00 -16.17
CA ALA A 161 6.17 19.45 -16.45
C ALA A 161 7.13 18.26 -16.65
N TYR A 162 7.04 17.23 -15.80
CA TYR A 162 7.80 15.98 -15.94
C TYR A 162 7.49 15.26 -17.25
N THR A 163 6.21 15.03 -17.57
CA THR A 163 5.83 14.31 -18.80
C THR A 163 6.21 15.07 -20.06
N THR A 164 6.14 16.41 -20.03
CA THR A 164 6.59 17.26 -21.14
C THR A 164 8.10 17.13 -21.34
N GLU A 165 8.89 17.16 -20.27
CA GLU A 165 10.35 17.02 -20.36
C GLU A 165 10.77 15.60 -20.77
N LEU A 166 10.14 14.57 -20.20
CA LEU A 166 10.32 13.17 -20.61
C LEU A 166 10.05 12.98 -22.10
N LYS A 167 8.95 13.55 -22.60
CA LYS A 167 8.61 13.51 -24.03
C LYS A 167 9.71 14.15 -24.89
N SER A 168 10.28 15.27 -24.46
CA SER A 168 11.40 15.91 -25.14
C SER A 168 12.64 15.00 -25.14
N CYS A 169 13.01 14.43 -24.00
CA CYS A 169 14.15 13.50 -23.91
C CYS A 169 13.96 12.25 -24.77
N LEU A 170 12.74 11.69 -24.83
CA LEU A 170 12.41 10.55 -25.70
C LEU A 170 12.62 10.89 -27.18
N GLN A 171 12.17 12.08 -27.61
CA GLN A 171 12.39 12.57 -28.98
C GLN A 171 13.87 12.78 -29.30
N LEU A 172 14.64 13.34 -28.36
CA LEU A 172 16.08 13.55 -28.52
C LEU A 172 16.82 12.21 -28.61
N CYS A 173 16.54 11.26 -27.72
CA CYS A 173 17.14 9.92 -27.75
C CYS A 173 16.81 9.14 -29.04
N ALA A 174 15.64 9.37 -29.63
CA ALA A 174 15.28 8.77 -30.91
C ALA A 174 16.11 9.31 -32.09
N ASN A 175 16.49 10.59 -32.03
CA ASN A 175 17.19 11.28 -33.11
C ASN A 175 18.73 11.29 -32.95
N ALA A 176 19.22 11.35 -31.71
CA ALA A 176 20.62 11.43 -31.36
C ALA A 176 20.90 10.63 -30.06
N ARG A 177 21.69 9.56 -30.16
CA ARG A 177 22.09 8.72 -29.02
C ARG A 177 23.22 9.39 -28.23
N SER A 178 22.91 10.52 -27.60
CA SER A 178 23.82 11.18 -26.67
C SER A 178 23.70 10.51 -25.30
N PRO A 179 24.82 10.02 -24.69
CA PRO A 179 24.79 9.46 -23.35
C PRO A 179 24.23 10.42 -22.28
N ALA A 180 24.39 11.73 -22.50
CA ALA A 180 23.84 12.75 -21.61
C ALA A 180 22.30 12.77 -21.64
N GLU A 181 21.69 12.60 -22.82
CA GLU A 181 20.23 12.56 -22.97
C GLU A 181 19.65 11.26 -22.42
N GLU A 182 20.33 10.13 -22.60
CA GLU A 182 19.95 8.85 -22.00
C GLU A 182 20.03 8.92 -20.47
N SER A 183 21.10 9.49 -19.92
CA SER A 183 21.22 9.71 -18.47
C SER A 183 20.11 10.63 -17.95
N ARG A 184 19.74 11.67 -18.72
CA ARG A 184 18.68 12.60 -18.34
C ARG A 184 17.30 11.93 -18.37
N LEU A 185 17.02 11.16 -19.41
CA LEU A 185 15.80 10.35 -19.52
C LEU A 185 15.67 9.43 -18.32
N ASN A 186 16.72 8.63 -18.02
CA ASN A 186 16.73 7.71 -16.90
C ASN A 186 16.46 8.43 -15.57
N GLN A 187 17.14 9.55 -15.33
CA GLN A 187 16.91 10.35 -14.12
C GLN A 187 15.43 10.80 -14.00
N LEU A 188 14.89 11.44 -15.04
CA LEU A 188 13.52 11.95 -15.02
C LEU A 188 12.48 10.83 -14.87
N THR A 189 12.70 9.67 -15.50
CA THR A 189 11.82 8.51 -15.37
C THR A 189 11.74 8.05 -13.92
N PHE A 190 12.89 7.95 -13.24
CA PHE A 190 12.96 7.53 -11.84
C PHE A 190 12.33 8.55 -10.90
N GLU A 191 12.66 9.82 -11.08
CA GLU A 191 12.02 10.89 -10.31
C GLU A 191 10.50 10.86 -10.45
N THR A 192 9.99 10.61 -11.66
CA THR A 192 8.55 10.54 -11.93
C THR A 192 7.90 9.29 -11.31
N ILE A 193 8.58 8.14 -11.34
CA ILE A 193 8.10 6.92 -10.66
C ILE A 193 8.01 7.15 -9.15
N MET A 194 9.04 7.74 -8.54
CA MET A 194 9.06 8.05 -7.11
C MET A 194 8.04 9.13 -6.73
N LEU A 195 7.83 10.14 -7.59
CA LEU A 195 6.80 11.16 -7.40
C LEU A 195 5.41 10.51 -7.35
N ARG A 196 5.11 9.63 -8.32
CA ARG A 196 3.86 8.87 -8.39
C ARG A 196 3.70 7.96 -7.19
N ASP A 197 4.75 7.24 -6.81
CA ASP A 197 4.74 6.31 -5.69
C ASP A 197 4.37 7.00 -4.38
N ASN A 198 4.96 8.17 -4.12
CA ASN A 198 4.63 8.96 -2.96
C ASN A 198 3.18 9.46 -3.01
N ARG A 199 2.70 9.97 -4.15
CA ARG A 199 1.31 10.45 -4.25
C ARG A 199 0.27 9.36 -3.99
N LEU A 200 0.54 8.13 -4.42
CA LEU A 200 -0.38 7.00 -4.23
C LEU A 200 -0.53 6.57 -2.76
N LYS A 201 0.35 7.01 -1.85
CA LYS A 201 0.26 6.66 -0.42
C LYS A 201 -0.91 7.34 0.29
N THR A 202 -1.29 8.55 -0.12
CA THR A 202 -2.40 9.31 0.49
C THR A 202 -3.72 9.14 -0.23
N ASP A 203 -3.70 8.78 -1.51
CA ASP A 203 -4.85 8.94 -2.38
C ASP A 203 -5.29 7.62 -3.03
N VAL A 204 -5.52 6.61 -2.18
CA VAL A 204 -6.03 5.30 -2.61
C VAL A 204 -7.43 5.44 -3.22
N ASP A 205 -8.19 6.45 -2.78
CA ASP A 205 -9.55 6.70 -3.26
C ASP A 205 -9.61 7.45 -4.59
N SER A 206 -8.64 8.31 -4.94
CA SER A 206 -8.63 8.95 -6.28
C SER A 206 -8.11 8.05 -7.39
N ALA A 207 -7.51 6.90 -7.07
CA ALA A 207 -7.19 5.86 -8.06
C ALA A 207 -8.46 5.21 -8.68
N ARG A 208 -9.66 5.58 -8.20
CA ARG A 208 -10.97 5.07 -8.64
C ARG A 208 -11.42 5.58 -10.03
N PHE A 209 -10.72 6.54 -10.65
CA PHE A 209 -11.01 6.98 -12.04
C PHE A 209 -10.30 6.12 -13.09
N MET A 210 -10.59 4.81 -13.11
CA MET A 210 -10.23 3.96 -14.24
C MET A 210 -11.30 4.12 -15.32
N SER A 211 -11.19 5.16 -16.14
CA SER A 211 -11.83 5.11 -17.46
C SER A 211 -11.29 3.88 -18.18
N SER A 212 -12.17 3.02 -18.68
CA SER A 212 -11.76 1.89 -19.50
C SER A 212 -11.17 2.42 -20.80
N GLU A 213 -9.84 2.51 -20.85
CA GLU A 213 -9.14 2.86 -22.09
C GLU A 213 -9.52 1.87 -23.20
N PRO A 214 -9.67 2.34 -24.45
CA PRO A 214 -10.06 1.48 -25.55
C PRO A 214 -8.95 0.46 -25.84
N ALA A 215 -9.33 -0.72 -26.33
CA ALA A 215 -8.38 -1.78 -26.70
C ALA A 215 -7.30 -1.32 -27.71
N SER A 216 -7.60 -0.32 -28.55
CA SER A 216 -6.65 0.27 -29.49
C SER A 216 -5.52 1.01 -28.78
N PHE A 217 -5.79 1.70 -27.68
CA PHE A 217 -4.78 2.38 -26.89
C PHE A 217 -3.70 1.41 -26.40
N PHE A 218 -4.10 0.27 -25.83
CA PHE A 218 -3.15 -0.75 -25.37
C PHE A 218 -2.39 -1.41 -26.54
N ALA A 219 -3.02 -1.57 -27.70
CA ALA A 219 -2.35 -2.10 -28.90
C ALA A 219 -1.23 -1.17 -29.40
N GLU A 220 -1.52 0.13 -29.47
CA GLU A 220 -0.56 1.16 -29.85
C GLU A 220 0.58 1.24 -28.84
N LEU A 221 0.27 1.26 -27.54
CA LEU A 221 1.27 1.27 -26.49
C LEU A 221 2.17 0.04 -26.54
N LEU A 222 1.63 -1.16 -26.73
CA LEU A 222 2.47 -2.37 -26.85
C LEU A 222 3.39 -2.35 -28.08
N THR A 223 2.92 -1.77 -29.17
CA THR A 223 3.74 -1.58 -30.37
C THR A 223 4.91 -0.65 -30.07
N LEU A 224 4.64 0.45 -29.36
CA LEU A 224 5.65 1.41 -28.92
C LEU A 224 6.68 0.80 -27.97
N LEU A 225 6.23 -0.01 -26.99
CA LEU A 225 7.11 -0.63 -26.00
C LEU A 225 8.03 -1.69 -26.62
N SER A 226 7.60 -2.37 -27.69
CA SER A 226 8.40 -3.41 -28.37
C SER A 226 8.99 -4.44 -27.39
N LEU A 227 8.14 -4.95 -26.48
CA LEU A 227 8.56 -5.85 -25.41
C LEU A 227 9.19 -7.14 -25.95
N SER A 228 10.31 -7.55 -25.36
CA SER A 228 10.93 -8.83 -25.68
C SER A 228 10.09 -10.01 -25.18
N ALA A 229 10.35 -11.21 -25.70
CA ALA A 229 9.68 -12.42 -25.22
C ALA A 229 9.94 -12.66 -23.72
N ASP A 230 11.17 -12.42 -23.26
CA ASP A 230 11.56 -12.59 -21.86
C ASP A 230 10.86 -11.57 -20.96
N GLN A 231 10.78 -10.29 -21.38
CA GLN A 231 10.01 -9.27 -20.67
C GLN A 231 8.53 -9.67 -20.55
N ILE A 232 7.92 -10.20 -21.61
CA ILE A 232 6.53 -10.68 -21.56
C ILE A 232 6.38 -11.81 -20.54
N GLN A 233 7.30 -12.78 -20.51
CA GLN A 233 7.25 -13.87 -19.52
C GLN A 233 7.38 -13.35 -18.09
N ASP A 234 8.34 -12.45 -17.84
CA ASP A 234 8.55 -11.85 -16.52
C ASP A 234 7.33 -11.02 -16.07
N LEU A 235 6.73 -10.23 -16.98
CA LEU A 235 5.49 -9.48 -16.71
C LEU A 235 4.33 -10.42 -16.35
N MET A 236 4.20 -11.55 -17.05
CA MET A 236 3.11 -12.51 -16.79
C MET A 236 3.32 -13.30 -15.51
N LEU A 237 4.56 -13.65 -15.16
CA LEU A 237 4.91 -14.22 -13.86
C LEU A 237 4.54 -13.25 -12.73
N LEU A 238 4.99 -12.00 -12.84
CA LEU A 238 4.72 -10.97 -11.84
C LEU A 238 3.21 -10.68 -11.71
N ARG A 239 2.48 -10.64 -12.84
CA ARG A 239 1.01 -10.54 -12.87
C ARG A 239 0.34 -11.68 -12.12
N ARG A 240 0.74 -12.93 -12.38
CA ARG A 240 0.16 -14.12 -11.73
C ARG A 240 0.33 -14.03 -10.22
N LEU A 241 1.57 -13.80 -9.77
CA LEU A 241 1.91 -13.73 -8.35
C LEU A 241 1.19 -12.59 -7.64
N PHE A 242 1.11 -11.42 -8.28
CA PHE A 242 0.37 -10.27 -7.77
C PHE A 242 -1.11 -10.61 -7.55
N ILE A 243 -1.78 -11.19 -8.56
CA ILE A 243 -3.20 -11.57 -8.46
C ILE A 243 -3.41 -12.61 -7.35
N VAL A 244 -2.62 -13.69 -7.32
CA VAL A 244 -2.75 -14.74 -6.29
C VAL A 244 -2.54 -14.15 -4.90
N LYS A 245 -1.52 -13.31 -4.70
CA LYS A 245 -1.25 -12.69 -3.40
C LYS A 245 -2.38 -11.77 -2.96
N ARG A 246 -2.98 -10.99 -3.88
CA ARG A 246 -4.17 -10.17 -3.59
C ARG A 246 -5.38 -11.02 -3.21
N CYS A 247 -5.60 -12.15 -3.89
CA CYS A 247 -6.66 -13.09 -3.50
C CYS A 247 -6.46 -13.62 -2.08
N LEU A 248 -5.25 -14.05 -1.73
CA LEU A 248 -4.94 -14.53 -0.39
C LEU A 248 -5.17 -13.46 0.68
N LEU A 249 -4.76 -12.21 0.41
CA LEU A 249 -5.01 -11.06 1.29
C LEU A 249 -6.52 -10.76 1.41
N GLY A 250 -7.27 -10.86 0.32
CA GLY A 250 -8.73 -10.72 0.29
C GLY A 250 -9.44 -11.79 1.13
N SER A 251 -9.08 -13.06 0.95
CA SER A 251 -9.61 -14.18 1.75
C SER A 251 -9.25 -14.03 3.23
N GLN A 252 -8.04 -13.55 3.56
CA GLN A 252 -7.67 -13.22 4.93
C GLN A 252 -8.57 -12.12 5.50
N ARG A 253 -8.78 -11.03 4.75
CA ARG A 253 -9.66 -9.92 5.16
C ARG A 253 -11.08 -10.39 5.44
N ALA A 254 -11.65 -11.22 4.54
CA ALA A 254 -12.98 -11.79 4.73
C ALA A 254 -13.08 -12.61 6.02
N ARG A 255 -12.06 -13.43 6.33
CA ARG A 255 -11.99 -14.18 7.60
C ARG A 255 -11.89 -13.28 8.82
N LEU A 256 -11.14 -12.18 8.75
CA LEU A 256 -11.02 -11.21 9.84
C LEU A 256 -12.37 -10.52 10.13
N VAL A 257 -13.08 -10.12 9.07
CA VAL A 257 -14.42 -9.53 9.19
C VAL A 257 -15.42 -10.53 9.75
N ALA A 258 -15.41 -11.78 9.27
CA ALA A 258 -16.27 -12.83 9.80
C ALA A 258 -15.98 -13.08 11.30
N ARG A 259 -14.69 -13.13 11.70
CA ARG A 259 -14.29 -13.26 13.09
C ARG A 259 -14.89 -12.15 13.94
N MET A 260 -14.85 -10.90 13.47
CA MET A 260 -15.45 -9.74 14.18
C MET A 260 -16.95 -9.90 14.45
N GLN A 261 -17.67 -10.62 13.59
CA GLN A 261 -19.12 -10.81 13.68
C GLN A 261 -19.53 -11.99 14.59
N GLU A 262 -18.60 -12.87 14.98
CA GLU A 262 -18.93 -13.97 15.89
C GLU A 262 -19.28 -13.40 17.29
N PRO A 263 -20.37 -13.87 17.92
CA PRO A 263 -20.80 -13.35 19.22
C PRO A 263 -19.81 -13.69 20.34
N SER A 264 -19.52 -12.72 21.22
CA SER A 264 -18.74 -12.94 22.45
C SER A 264 -19.67 -12.97 23.68
N PRO A 265 -19.26 -13.64 24.78
CA PRO A 265 -20.10 -13.79 25.97
C PRO A 265 -20.33 -12.49 26.75
N ASP A 266 -19.47 -11.48 26.58
CA ASP A 266 -19.55 -10.19 27.27
C ASP A 266 -19.00 -9.03 26.43
N LEU A 267 -19.51 -7.82 26.70
CA LEU A 267 -19.21 -6.59 25.95
C LEU A 267 -17.72 -6.20 25.99
N ILE A 268 -17.01 -6.54 27.06
CA ILE A 268 -15.58 -6.25 27.20
C ILE A 268 -14.77 -7.10 26.21
N SER A 269 -15.12 -8.39 26.09
CA SER A 269 -14.51 -9.28 25.09
C SER A 269 -14.78 -8.80 23.66
N ASP A 270 -15.98 -8.30 23.37
CA ASP A 270 -16.30 -7.73 22.05
C ASP A 270 -15.41 -6.53 21.70
N ALA A 271 -15.20 -5.60 22.65
CA ALA A 271 -14.36 -4.42 22.43
C ALA A 271 -12.88 -4.80 22.19
N LEU A 272 -12.34 -5.73 22.99
CA LEU A 272 -10.97 -6.22 22.83
C LEU A 272 -10.79 -6.96 21.49
N LYS A 273 -11.76 -7.80 21.14
CA LYS A 273 -11.80 -8.52 19.87
C LYS A 273 -11.86 -7.57 18.67
N ALA A 274 -12.73 -6.56 18.72
CA ALA A 274 -12.82 -5.55 17.68
C ALA A 274 -11.50 -4.78 17.51
N SER A 275 -10.86 -4.38 18.61
CA SER A 275 -9.55 -3.72 18.58
C SER A 275 -8.46 -4.61 17.97
N CYS A 276 -8.42 -5.89 18.34
CA CYS A 276 -7.48 -6.87 17.78
C CYS A 276 -7.70 -7.08 16.28
N VAL A 277 -8.96 -7.29 15.86
CA VAL A 277 -9.31 -7.43 14.44
C VAL A 277 -8.97 -6.16 13.65
N ALA A 278 -9.22 -4.97 14.21
CA ALA A 278 -8.87 -3.70 13.57
C ALA A 278 -7.36 -3.59 13.33
N GLY A 279 -6.52 -3.99 14.29
CA GLY A 279 -5.08 -4.07 14.11
C GLY A 279 -4.65 -5.04 13.00
N GLU A 280 -5.25 -6.23 12.96
CA GLU A 280 -4.98 -7.22 11.90
C GLU A 280 -5.44 -6.75 10.51
N LEU A 281 -6.59 -6.06 10.43
CA LEU A 281 -7.07 -5.43 9.20
C LEU A 281 -6.13 -4.30 8.73
N GLY A 282 -5.63 -3.49 9.67
CA GLY A 282 -4.62 -2.47 9.38
C GLY A 282 -3.34 -3.07 8.79
N ASN A 283 -2.85 -4.17 9.38
CA ASN A 283 -1.71 -4.92 8.87
C ASN A 283 -1.98 -5.53 7.48
N ASN A 284 -3.17 -6.10 7.25
CA ASN A 284 -3.56 -6.64 5.95
C ASN A 284 -3.60 -5.54 4.86
N ALA A 285 -4.15 -4.36 5.18
CA ALA A 285 -4.17 -3.22 4.27
C ALA A 285 -2.76 -2.69 3.98
N ALA A 286 -1.88 -2.63 4.99
CA ALA A 286 -0.47 -2.26 4.80
C ALA A 286 0.25 -3.24 3.85
N GLN A 287 0.00 -4.55 3.99
CA GLN A 287 0.56 -5.57 3.09
C GLN A 287 0.06 -5.43 1.65
N ASP A 288 -1.23 -5.14 1.43
CA ASP A 288 -1.79 -4.94 0.08
C ASP A 288 -1.19 -3.69 -0.59
N ARG A 289 -0.99 -2.60 0.16
CA ARG A 289 -0.27 -1.40 -0.34
C ARG A 289 1.17 -1.73 -0.70
N GLN A 290 1.91 -2.40 0.18
CA GLN A 290 3.31 -2.77 -0.09
C GLN A 290 3.43 -3.69 -1.30
N LEU A 291 2.50 -4.64 -1.45
CA LEU A 291 2.38 -5.52 -2.61
C LEU A 291 2.23 -4.70 -3.90
N PHE A 292 1.36 -3.70 -3.90
CA PHE A 292 1.15 -2.83 -5.05
C PHE A 292 2.37 -1.98 -5.41
N HIS A 293 3.04 -1.39 -4.42
CA HIS A 293 4.27 -0.63 -4.64
C HIS A 293 5.36 -1.51 -5.26
N ARG A 294 5.62 -2.68 -4.67
CA ARG A 294 6.64 -3.63 -5.15
C ARG A 294 6.31 -4.18 -6.54
N PHE A 295 5.04 -4.47 -6.81
CA PHE A 295 4.58 -4.84 -8.14
C PHE A 295 4.89 -3.74 -9.16
N THR A 296 4.60 -2.48 -8.81
CA THR A 296 4.85 -1.31 -9.67
C THR A 296 6.36 -1.13 -9.92
N TRP A 297 7.20 -1.24 -8.89
CA TRP A 297 8.66 -1.16 -9.05
C TRP A 297 9.21 -2.30 -9.89
N GLY A 298 8.75 -3.53 -9.65
CA GLY A 298 9.16 -4.69 -10.44
C GLY A 298 8.90 -4.50 -11.94
N VAL A 299 7.78 -3.87 -12.30
CA VAL A 299 7.44 -3.52 -13.68
C VAL A 299 8.30 -2.35 -14.19
N TYR A 300 8.20 -1.16 -13.57
CA TYR A 300 8.76 0.06 -14.12
C TYR A 300 10.27 0.23 -13.96
N CYS A 301 10.86 -0.34 -12.89
CA CYS A 301 12.27 -0.15 -12.56
C CYS A 301 13.12 -1.37 -12.88
N GLY A 302 12.51 -2.48 -13.31
CA GLY A 302 13.21 -3.74 -13.50
C GLY A 302 12.88 -4.46 -14.80
N ILE A 303 11.59 -4.72 -15.07
CA ILE A 303 11.22 -5.45 -16.30
C ILE A 303 11.24 -4.52 -17.51
N LEU A 304 10.69 -3.32 -17.37
CA LEU A 304 10.74 -2.28 -18.39
C LEU A 304 12.06 -1.50 -18.31
N SER A 305 12.60 -1.11 -19.45
CA SER A 305 13.67 -0.10 -19.49
C SER A 305 13.15 1.27 -19.14
N ALA A 306 14.03 2.16 -18.68
CA ALA A 306 13.67 3.55 -18.40
C ALA A 306 13.02 4.20 -19.61
N LYS A 307 13.48 3.91 -20.83
CA LYS A 307 12.82 4.34 -22.05
C LYS A 307 11.37 3.83 -22.12
N GLN A 308 11.16 2.51 -21.99
CA GLN A 308 9.82 1.92 -22.00
C GLN A 308 8.93 2.47 -20.89
N SER A 309 9.45 2.64 -19.68
CA SER A 309 8.77 3.23 -18.53
C SER A 309 8.39 4.69 -18.78
N ALA A 310 9.28 5.48 -19.38
CA ALA A 310 8.99 6.85 -19.80
C ALA A 310 7.86 6.90 -20.83
N GLU A 311 7.87 6.01 -21.83
CA GLU A 311 6.78 5.91 -22.81
C GLU A 311 5.45 5.63 -22.11
N VAL A 312 5.40 4.65 -21.20
CA VAL A 312 4.17 4.39 -20.42
C VAL A 312 3.74 5.64 -19.65
N ILE A 313 4.66 6.32 -18.95
CA ILE A 313 4.35 7.51 -18.14
C ILE A 313 3.80 8.67 -18.99
N VAL A 314 4.41 8.94 -20.15
CA VAL A 314 4.00 10.00 -21.07
C VAL A 314 2.62 9.71 -21.65
N HIS A 315 2.31 8.45 -21.94
CA HIS A 315 1.05 8.05 -22.56
C HIS A 315 -0.09 7.77 -21.56
N ALA A 316 0.21 7.45 -20.29
CA ALA A 316 -0.78 7.11 -19.26
C ALA A 316 -1.53 8.30 -18.66
N GLY A 317 -0.92 9.49 -18.69
CA GLY A 317 -1.39 10.62 -17.90
C GLY A 317 -1.22 10.44 -16.38
N PRO A 318 -1.50 11.49 -15.59
CA PRO A 318 -1.22 11.54 -14.15
C PRO A 318 -2.04 10.59 -13.27
N GLN A 319 -3.26 10.29 -13.69
CA GLN A 319 -4.28 9.69 -12.82
C GLN A 319 -4.45 8.18 -13.05
N GLN A 320 -3.84 7.62 -14.09
CA GLN A 320 -4.15 6.24 -14.48
C GLN A 320 -3.07 5.26 -14.03
N CYS A 321 -3.44 4.32 -13.15
CA CYS A 321 -2.68 3.09 -13.01
C CYS A 321 -3.01 2.13 -14.15
N MET A 322 -2.31 2.28 -15.27
CA MET A 322 -2.59 1.45 -16.45
C MET A 322 -1.97 0.06 -16.40
N ILE A 323 -1.00 -0.19 -15.52
CA ILE A 323 -0.24 -1.45 -15.54
C ILE A 323 -1.15 -2.68 -15.41
N PRO A 324 -2.06 -2.79 -14.42
CA PRO A 324 -2.95 -3.96 -14.34
C PRO A 324 -3.79 -4.21 -15.60
N SER A 325 -4.30 -3.14 -16.23
CA SER A 325 -5.08 -3.21 -17.47
C SER A 325 -4.22 -3.61 -18.67
N LEU A 326 -3.03 -3.01 -18.80
CA LEU A 326 -2.04 -3.37 -19.82
C LEU A 326 -1.66 -4.86 -19.70
N LEU A 327 -1.37 -5.35 -18.50
CA LEU A 327 -1.02 -6.75 -18.29
C LEU A 327 -2.18 -7.70 -18.57
N THR A 328 -3.42 -7.27 -18.32
CA THR A 328 -4.63 -8.04 -18.69
C THR A 328 -4.81 -8.08 -20.20
N TYR A 329 -4.54 -6.98 -20.90
CA TYR A 329 -4.54 -6.93 -22.36
C TYR A 329 -3.47 -7.87 -22.96
N ILE A 330 -2.22 -7.80 -22.47
CA ILE A 330 -1.13 -8.71 -22.90
C ILE A 330 -1.52 -10.17 -22.69
N ALA A 331 -2.05 -10.50 -21.51
CA ALA A 331 -2.45 -11.87 -21.17
C ALA A 331 -3.47 -12.41 -22.17
N ARG A 332 -4.50 -11.62 -22.49
CA ARG A 332 -5.51 -11.97 -23.50
C ARG A 332 -4.91 -12.15 -24.89
N GLN A 333 -4.06 -11.23 -25.33
CA GLN A 333 -3.47 -11.27 -26.67
C GLN A 333 -2.53 -12.47 -26.87
N LYS A 334 -1.83 -12.89 -25.81
CA LYS A 334 -0.82 -13.95 -25.85
C LYS A 334 -1.33 -15.31 -25.36
N GLY A 335 -2.59 -15.40 -24.95
CA GLY A 335 -3.21 -16.65 -24.50
C GLY A 335 -2.78 -17.09 -23.09
N PHE A 336 -2.36 -16.16 -22.22
CA PHE A 336 -2.12 -16.44 -20.81
C PHE A 336 -3.44 -16.53 -20.03
N PRO A 337 -3.44 -17.17 -18.85
CA PRO A 337 -4.62 -17.27 -18.01
C PRO A 337 -5.32 -15.94 -17.71
N SER A 338 -6.65 -15.95 -17.77
CA SER A 338 -7.48 -14.81 -17.37
C SER A 338 -7.33 -14.53 -15.87
N ILE A 339 -7.76 -13.33 -15.42
CA ILE A 339 -7.77 -13.01 -13.99
C ILE A 339 -8.61 -14.05 -13.25
N GLN A 340 -9.83 -14.35 -13.74
CA GLN A 340 -10.73 -15.30 -13.09
C GLN A 340 -10.09 -16.68 -12.94
N HIS A 341 -9.45 -17.20 -13.98
CA HIS A 341 -8.76 -18.48 -13.90
C HIS A 341 -7.65 -18.51 -12.84
N ILE A 342 -6.89 -17.42 -12.70
CA ILE A 342 -5.85 -17.30 -11.66
C ILE A 342 -6.49 -17.26 -10.27
N LYS A 343 -7.63 -16.59 -10.11
CA LYS A 343 -8.38 -16.56 -8.84
C LYS A 343 -8.89 -17.94 -8.46
N ASP A 344 -9.52 -18.64 -9.40
CA ASP A 344 -10.10 -19.97 -9.18
C ASP A 344 -9.06 -21.02 -8.78
N THR A 345 -7.79 -20.80 -9.16
CA THR A 345 -6.67 -21.69 -8.86
C THR A 345 -5.82 -21.22 -7.68
N ALA A 346 -6.08 -20.04 -7.11
CA ALA A 346 -5.20 -19.42 -6.11
C ALA A 346 -5.02 -20.26 -4.83
N ASP A 347 -6.08 -20.92 -4.34
CA ASP A 347 -6.06 -21.68 -3.09
C ASP A 347 -5.23 -22.97 -3.16
N GLY A 348 -4.89 -23.44 -4.38
CA GLY A 348 -4.10 -24.66 -4.60
C GLY A 348 -2.62 -24.42 -4.95
N ILE A 349 -2.20 -23.18 -5.19
CA ILE A 349 -0.86 -22.89 -5.70
C ILE A 349 0.10 -22.54 -4.55
N ALA A 350 1.12 -23.38 -4.36
CA ALA A 350 2.24 -23.04 -3.51
C ALA A 350 3.12 -21.97 -4.17
N ILE A 351 2.82 -20.69 -3.92
CA ILE A 351 3.59 -19.55 -4.46
C ILE A 351 4.71 -19.05 -3.53
N ALA A 352 4.95 -19.69 -2.37
CA ALA A 352 5.81 -19.14 -1.33
C ALA A 352 7.25 -18.87 -1.82
N ASP A 353 7.87 -19.83 -2.49
CA ASP A 353 9.25 -19.71 -2.97
C ASP A 353 9.37 -18.72 -4.13
N GLU A 354 8.46 -18.79 -5.09
CA GLU A 354 8.39 -17.85 -6.22
C GLU A 354 8.16 -16.42 -5.74
N TRP A 355 7.28 -16.25 -4.74
CA TRP A 355 6.99 -14.96 -4.12
C TRP A 355 8.21 -14.42 -3.40
N ALA A 356 8.90 -15.23 -2.60
CA ALA A 356 10.14 -14.83 -1.94
C ALA A 356 11.23 -14.44 -2.95
N HIS A 357 11.29 -15.12 -4.10
CA HIS A 357 12.21 -14.78 -5.19
C HIS A 357 11.87 -13.44 -5.83
N VAL A 358 10.60 -13.21 -6.19
CA VAL A 358 10.13 -11.91 -6.73
C VAL A 358 10.29 -10.79 -5.71
N TRP A 359 10.11 -11.08 -4.42
CA TRP A 359 10.31 -10.10 -3.36
C TRP A 359 11.74 -9.57 -3.35
N ARG A 360 12.75 -10.45 -3.34
CA ARG A 360 14.16 -10.06 -3.43
C ARG A 360 14.48 -9.30 -4.71
N TYR A 361 13.91 -9.73 -5.83
CA TYR A 361 14.00 -9.01 -7.10
C TYR A 361 13.48 -7.56 -6.98
N THR A 362 12.31 -7.34 -6.36
CA THR A 362 11.76 -5.98 -6.19
C THR A 362 12.58 -5.10 -5.26
N GLU A 363 13.35 -5.69 -4.33
CA GLU A 363 14.30 -4.95 -3.48
C GLU A 363 15.52 -4.50 -4.30
N ALA A 364 16.00 -5.38 -5.19
CA ALA A 364 17.13 -5.11 -6.08
C ALA A 364 16.82 -4.10 -7.21
N VAL A 365 15.54 -3.79 -7.48
CA VAL A 365 15.13 -2.74 -8.43
C VAL A 365 14.44 -1.56 -7.75
N ASN A 366 14.57 -1.45 -6.43
CA ASN A 366 13.95 -0.38 -5.68
C ASN A 366 14.52 0.97 -6.12
N PRO A 367 13.71 1.90 -6.66
CA PRO A 367 14.20 3.19 -7.16
C PRO A 367 14.83 4.08 -6.09
N TYR A 368 14.58 3.81 -4.81
CA TYR A 368 15.17 4.55 -3.69
C TYR A 368 16.58 4.06 -3.31
N VAL A 369 16.99 2.88 -3.77
CA VAL A 369 18.25 2.25 -3.35
C VAL A 369 19.19 2.01 -4.53
N THR A 370 18.64 1.59 -5.67
CA THR A 370 19.45 1.14 -6.81
C THR A 370 19.40 2.12 -7.97
N LYS A 371 20.55 2.35 -8.61
CA LYS A 371 20.63 3.03 -9.91
C LYS A 371 19.84 2.21 -10.95
N HIS A 372 19.23 2.90 -11.91
CA HIS A 372 18.45 2.26 -12.96
C HIS A 372 19.26 1.24 -13.77
N VAL A 373 18.61 0.13 -14.13
CA VAL A 373 19.11 -0.88 -15.06
C VAL A 373 18.05 -1.10 -16.14
N ASP A 374 18.44 -1.12 -17.42
CA ASP A 374 17.50 -1.18 -18.55
C ASP A 374 16.57 -2.40 -18.54
N TYR A 375 17.06 -3.60 -18.26
CA TYR A 375 16.20 -4.75 -18.08
C TYR A 375 16.93 -5.71 -17.17
N MET A 376 16.31 -6.02 -16.04
CA MET A 376 16.80 -7.03 -15.12
C MET A 376 15.84 -8.23 -15.12
N PRO A 377 16.20 -9.36 -15.75
CA PRO A 377 15.35 -10.53 -15.74
C PRO A 377 15.10 -11.03 -14.32
N ILE A 378 13.86 -11.42 -14.00
CA ILE A 378 13.50 -11.86 -12.64
C ILE A 378 14.39 -13.04 -12.18
N HIS A 379 14.74 -13.94 -13.10
CA HIS A 379 15.54 -15.13 -12.81
C HIS A 379 17.05 -14.84 -12.59
N GLN A 380 17.57 -13.67 -13.00
CA GLN A 380 19.02 -13.36 -12.96
C GLN A 380 19.44 -12.45 -11.78
N HIS A 381 18.51 -11.93 -10.98
CA HIS A 381 18.80 -10.90 -9.97
C HIS A 381 19.84 -11.29 -8.91
N LYS A 382 20.05 -12.59 -8.66
CA LYS A 382 21.07 -13.08 -7.72
C LYS A 382 22.50 -12.69 -8.11
N GLN A 383 22.76 -12.44 -9.40
CA GLN A 383 24.08 -12.05 -9.89
C GLN A 383 24.30 -10.52 -9.79
N ALA A 384 23.26 -9.72 -10.01
CA ALA A 384 23.35 -8.25 -9.98
C ALA A 384 23.57 -7.69 -8.57
N ALA A 385 22.99 -8.32 -7.55
CA ALA A 385 23.21 -7.91 -6.16
C ALA A 385 24.67 -8.09 -5.71
N ALA A 386 25.44 -8.99 -6.34
CA ALA A 386 26.85 -9.21 -6.02
C ALA A 386 27.81 -8.23 -6.73
N SER A 387 27.31 -7.43 -7.69
CA SER A 387 28.10 -6.42 -8.42
C SER A 387 27.84 -4.98 -7.97
N LEU A 388 26.90 -4.77 -7.06
CA LEU A 388 26.54 -3.46 -6.51
C LEU A 388 27.16 -3.20 -5.12
N TYR A 389 27.86 -4.21 -4.59
CA TYR A 389 28.74 -4.16 -3.41
C TYR A 389 30.11 -4.70 -3.83
#